data_AF-A0A0F9HSY2-F1
#
_entry.id   AF-A0A0F9HSY2-F1
#
_cell.length_a   1.000
_cell.length_b   1.000
_cell.length_c   1.000
_cell.angle_alpha   90.00
_cell.angle_beta   90.00
_cell.angle_gamma   90.00
#
_symmetry.space_group_name_H-M   'P 1'
#
loop_
_entity.id
_entity.type
_entity.pdbx_description
1 polymer ?
#
loop_
_entity_poly.entity_id
_entity_poly.type
_entity_poly.pdbx_seq_one_letter_code
_entity_poly.pdbx_strand_id
1 'polypeptide(L)'
;MRKKIMRLVVVVSLILAVGSMVAVFSQGKEAEMPSIPGITVEDTRPDGCVDCHRQDGSERSSLKLLIEEWTKEVSSELLEKAQAAAPAGVELKGKHADTVAMTNTVPQDCLVCHSKQGAKMIGAPELGRLMHLTHLVGGAENEFITGYQGQCVQCHTLNKETGELTIKNGEA
;
A
#
# COMPACT_ATOMS: atom_id res chain seq x y z
N MET A 1 -4.10 15.03 73.59
CA MET A 1 -5.03 14.80 72.45
C MET A 1 -4.60 15.47 71.14
N ARG A 2 -4.22 16.76 71.12
CA ARG A 2 -3.78 17.48 69.90
C ARG A 2 -2.73 16.79 69.03
N LYS A 3 -1.69 16.16 69.62
CA LYS A 3 -0.63 15.46 68.86
C LYS A 3 -1.11 14.20 68.12
N LYS A 4 -2.15 13.53 68.61
CA LYS A 4 -2.74 12.34 67.96
C LYS A 4 -3.60 12.73 66.76
N ILE A 5 -4.35 13.84 66.88
CA ILE A 5 -5.18 14.41 65.82
C ILE A 5 -4.30 14.91 64.66
N MET A 6 -3.20 15.60 64.98
CA MET A 6 -2.29 16.13 63.95
C MET A 6 -1.56 15.03 63.15
N ARG A 7 -1.23 13.90 63.79
CA ARG A 7 -0.67 12.72 63.09
C ARG A 7 -1.69 12.04 62.19
N LEU A 8 -2.95 11.95 62.62
CA LEU A 8 -4.03 11.37 61.82
C LEU A 8 -4.30 12.20 60.56
N VAL A 9 -4.33 13.53 60.69
CA VAL A 9 -4.55 14.45 59.56
C VAL A 9 -3.43 14.35 58.53
N VAL A 10 -2.16 14.31 58.97
CA VAL A 10 -1.01 14.19 58.05
C VAL A 10 -1.02 12.85 57.29
N VAL A 11 -1.36 11.74 57.97
CA VAL A 11 -1.43 10.41 57.33
C VAL A 11 -2.58 10.34 56.33
N VAL A 12 -3.75 10.89 56.67
CA VAL A 12 -4.91 10.92 55.76
C VAL A 12 -4.64 11.81 54.54
N SER A 13 -4.00 12.97 54.72
CA SER A 13 -3.58 13.84 53.61
C SER A 13 -2.54 13.19 52.71
N LEU A 14 -1.59 12.42 53.27
CA LEU A 14 -0.61 11.67 52.47
C LEU A 14 -1.28 10.55 51.65
N ILE A 15 -2.25 9.83 52.22
CA ILE A 15 -2.98 8.76 51.52
C ILE A 15 -3.84 9.34 50.39
N LEU A 16 -4.47 10.50 50.58
CA LEU A 16 -5.23 11.20 49.55
C LEU A 16 -4.34 11.73 48.41
N ALA A 17 -3.13 12.21 48.71
CA ALA A 17 -2.17 12.66 47.71
C ALA A 17 -1.59 11.50 46.88
N VAL A 18 -1.37 10.33 47.49
CA VAL A 18 -0.92 9.13 46.77
C VAL A 18 -2.06 8.54 45.93
N GLY A 19 -3.29 8.50 46.44
CA GLY A 19 -4.45 8.01 45.70
C GLY A 19 -4.79 8.81 44.44
N SER A 20 -4.51 10.12 44.43
CA SER A 20 -4.71 10.99 43.27
C SER A 20 -3.60 10.86 42.21
N MET A 21 -2.38 10.42 42.59
CA MET A 21 -1.32 10.11 41.62
C MET A 21 -1.57 8.80 40.84
N VAL A 22 -2.26 7.82 41.42
CA VAL A 22 -2.54 6.53 40.74
C VAL A 22 -3.62 6.66 39.66
N ALA A 23 -4.56 7.61 39.81
CA ALA A 23 -5.65 7.80 38.85
C ALA A 23 -5.21 8.41 37.51
N VAL A 24 -4.05 9.07 37.45
CA VAL A 24 -3.57 9.75 36.23
C VAL A 24 -2.90 8.77 35.25
N PHE A 25 -2.43 7.61 35.71
CA PHE A 25 -1.75 6.62 34.85
C PHE A 25 -2.68 5.55 34.26
N SER A 26 -3.98 5.59 34.54
CA SER A 26 -4.95 4.59 34.09
C SER A 26 -5.95 5.10 33.05
N GLN A 27 -5.58 6.10 32.24
CA GLN A 27 -6.22 6.32 30.95
C GLN A 27 -5.38 5.63 29.87
N GLY A 28 -5.45 4.29 29.85
CA GLY A 28 -5.06 3.56 28.66
C GLY A 28 -5.99 4.01 27.54
N LYS A 29 -5.52 4.90 26.67
CA LYS A 29 -6.21 5.24 25.43
C LYS A 29 -6.41 3.91 24.70
N GLU A 30 -7.67 3.47 24.62
CA GLU A 30 -8.03 2.26 23.91
C GLU A 30 -7.41 2.35 22.51
N ALA A 31 -6.63 1.33 22.14
CA ALA A 31 -5.87 1.36 20.90
C ALA A 31 -6.85 1.51 19.75
N GLU A 32 -6.86 2.69 19.13
CA GLU A 32 -7.72 2.97 17.99
C GLU A 32 -7.34 2.00 16.88
N MET A 33 -8.32 1.25 16.37
CA MET A 33 -8.05 0.30 15.30
C MET A 33 -7.48 1.04 14.09
N PRO A 34 -6.43 0.52 13.45
CA PRO A 34 -5.86 1.16 12.28
C PRO A 34 -6.91 1.26 11.17
N SER A 35 -6.92 2.40 10.48
CA SER A 35 -7.78 2.63 9.31
C SER A 35 -7.23 1.87 8.11
N ILE A 36 -7.88 0.77 7.76
CA ILE A 36 -7.52 -0.12 6.65
C ILE A 36 -8.73 -0.14 5.68
N PRO A 37 -8.60 0.48 4.50
CA PRO A 37 -9.66 0.51 3.49
C PRO A 37 -10.20 -0.88 3.14
N GLY A 38 -11.53 -1.00 3.06
CA GLY A 38 -12.23 -2.27 2.80
C GLY A 38 -12.30 -3.22 4.01
N ILE A 39 -11.62 -2.90 5.12
CA ILE A 39 -11.58 -3.75 6.32
C ILE A 39 -12.20 -3.05 7.52
N THR A 40 -11.59 -1.96 7.99
CA THR A 40 -12.05 -1.19 9.16
C THR A 40 -12.72 0.13 8.77
N VAL A 41 -12.49 0.59 7.53
CA VAL A 41 -13.14 1.77 6.93
C VAL A 41 -13.59 1.46 5.50
N GLU A 42 -14.41 2.36 4.93
CA GLU A 42 -14.85 2.27 3.54
C GLU A 42 -13.66 2.19 2.58
N ASP A 43 -13.79 1.36 1.54
CA ASP A 43 -12.79 1.25 0.50
C ASP A 43 -12.91 2.40 -0.49
N THR A 44 -12.00 3.36 -0.39
CA THR A 44 -11.98 4.52 -1.29
C THR A 44 -11.36 4.20 -2.65
N ARG A 45 -10.87 2.97 -2.86
CA ARG A 45 -10.16 2.53 -4.08
C ARG A 45 -10.62 1.16 -4.56
N PRO A 46 -11.92 1.00 -4.88
CA PRO A 46 -12.49 -0.31 -5.26
C PRO A 46 -11.90 -0.87 -6.56
N ASP A 47 -11.46 0.00 -7.48
CA ASP A 47 -10.96 -0.37 -8.81
C ASP A 47 -9.42 -0.42 -8.86
N GLY A 48 -8.77 -0.11 -7.73
CA GLY A 48 -7.34 -0.29 -7.50
C GLY A 48 -6.46 0.55 -8.42
N CYS A 49 -5.85 -0.08 -9.42
CA CYS A 49 -4.88 0.55 -10.31
C CYS A 49 -5.44 1.81 -10.97
N VAL A 50 -6.66 1.75 -11.50
CA VAL A 50 -7.27 2.83 -12.29
C VAL A 50 -7.83 3.96 -11.43
N ASP A 51 -8.02 3.74 -10.13
CA ASP A 51 -8.39 4.82 -9.21
C ASP A 51 -7.25 5.81 -8.99
N CYS A 52 -6.00 5.33 -9.04
CA CYS A 52 -4.78 6.15 -9.03
C CYS A 52 -4.36 6.60 -10.43
N HIS A 53 -4.34 5.67 -11.39
CA HIS A 53 -3.84 5.87 -12.75
C HIS A 53 -5.00 6.13 -13.71
N ARG A 54 -5.50 7.36 -13.70
CA ARG A 54 -6.76 7.76 -14.33
C ARG A 54 -6.53 8.32 -15.73
N GLN A 55 -7.53 8.18 -16.61
CA GLN A 55 -7.53 8.80 -17.95
C GLN A 55 -7.86 10.30 -17.96
N ASP A 56 -8.05 10.92 -16.79
CA ASP A 56 -8.52 12.31 -16.67
C ASP A 56 -7.43 13.37 -16.91
N GLY A 57 -6.22 12.96 -17.32
CA GLY A 57 -5.11 13.87 -17.60
C GLY A 57 -4.47 14.47 -16.34
N SER A 58 -4.73 13.92 -15.16
CA SER A 58 -3.99 14.24 -13.94
C SER A 58 -2.50 13.87 -14.08
N GLU A 59 -1.65 14.43 -13.19
CA GLU A 59 -0.21 14.10 -13.12
C GLU A 59 0.03 12.58 -12.96
N ARG A 60 -0.97 11.83 -12.51
CA ARG A 60 -0.97 10.37 -12.47
C ARG A 60 -1.48 9.82 -13.80
N SER A 61 -0.58 9.77 -14.79
CA SER A 61 -0.90 9.28 -16.13
C SER A 61 -1.60 7.92 -16.09
N SER A 62 -2.62 7.77 -16.93
CA SER A 62 -3.30 6.49 -17.11
C SER A 62 -2.31 5.41 -17.55
N LEU A 63 -2.61 4.17 -17.18
CA LEU A 63 -1.75 3.04 -17.58
C LEU A 63 -1.71 2.86 -19.10
N LYS A 64 -2.79 3.20 -19.80
CA LYS A 64 -2.83 3.20 -21.26
C LYS A 64 -1.81 4.17 -21.88
N LEU A 65 -1.74 5.40 -21.37
CA LEU A 65 -0.78 6.40 -21.82
C LEU A 65 0.66 6.00 -21.46
N LEU A 66 0.86 5.40 -20.28
CA LEU A 66 2.17 4.89 -19.87
C LEU A 66 2.65 3.77 -20.81
N ILE A 67 1.78 2.82 -21.16
CA ILE A 67 2.10 1.74 -22.12
C ILE A 67 2.45 2.34 -23.48
N GLU A 68 1.66 3.30 -23.97
CA GLU A 68 1.94 4.00 -25.22
C GLU A 68 3.32 4.66 -25.22
N GLU A 69 3.67 5.34 -24.13
CA GLU A 69 4.99 5.97 -23.98
C GLU A 69 6.12 4.94 -23.90
N TRP A 70 5.92 3.85 -23.17
CA TRP A 70 6.90 2.77 -23.05
C TRP A 70 7.14 2.01 -24.35
N THR A 71 6.27 2.14 -25.37
CA THR A 71 6.57 1.65 -26.73
C THR A 71 7.77 2.38 -27.35
N LYS A 72 7.96 3.65 -26.97
CA LYS A 72 9.06 4.49 -27.44
C LYS A 72 10.30 4.22 -26.60
N GLU A 73 10.17 4.40 -25.29
CA GLU A 73 11.26 4.27 -24.32
C GLU A 73 10.71 4.16 -22.88
N VAL A 74 11.34 3.30 -22.09
CA VAL A 74 11.14 3.20 -20.64
C VAL A 74 12.24 4.00 -19.95
N SER A 75 11.90 4.77 -18.91
CA SER A 75 12.90 5.50 -18.12
C SER A 75 13.94 4.55 -17.52
N SER A 76 15.18 5.02 -17.33
CA SER A 76 16.25 4.21 -16.77
C SER A 76 15.91 3.62 -15.40
N GLU A 77 15.25 4.41 -14.54
CA GLU A 77 14.80 3.96 -13.22
C GLU A 77 13.76 2.84 -13.31
N LEU A 78 12.77 2.97 -14.20
CA LEU A 78 11.77 1.92 -14.38
C LEU A 78 12.37 0.69 -15.06
N LEU A 79 13.33 0.87 -15.97
CA LEU A 79 14.05 -0.23 -16.60
C LEU A 79 14.84 -1.04 -15.57
N GLU A 80 15.48 -0.39 -14.60
CA GLU A 80 16.18 -1.10 -13.51
C GLU A 80 15.21 -1.95 -12.67
N LYS A 81 14.08 -1.37 -12.28
CA LYS A 81 13.03 -2.10 -11.53
C LYS A 81 12.43 -3.23 -12.36
N ALA A 82 12.19 -3.01 -13.65
CA ALA A 82 11.71 -4.03 -14.58
C ALA A 82 12.73 -5.15 -14.76
N GLN A 83 14.01 -4.83 -14.88
CA GLN A 83 15.09 -5.79 -15.00
C GLN A 83 15.21 -6.65 -13.73
N ALA A 84 15.00 -6.07 -12.55
CA ALA A 84 14.95 -6.79 -11.27
C ALA A 84 13.69 -7.66 -11.10
N ALA A 85 12.63 -7.40 -11.87
CA ALA A 85 11.42 -8.23 -11.94
C ALA A 85 11.44 -9.26 -13.09
N ALA A 86 12.46 -9.20 -13.96
CA ALA A 86 12.58 -10.08 -15.11
C ALA A 86 13.00 -11.51 -14.70
N PRO A 87 12.61 -12.54 -15.51
CA PRO A 87 13.13 -13.88 -15.35
C PRO A 87 14.66 -13.91 -15.43
N ALA A 88 15.29 -14.83 -14.70
CA ALA A 88 16.74 -14.97 -14.71
C ALA A 88 17.27 -15.20 -16.14
N GLY A 89 18.33 -14.48 -16.50
CA GLY A 89 18.96 -14.56 -17.83
C GLY A 89 18.27 -13.75 -18.93
N VAL A 90 17.19 -13.03 -18.62
CA VAL A 90 16.57 -12.06 -19.53
C VAL A 90 17.25 -10.70 -19.35
N GLU A 91 17.61 -10.08 -20.47
CA GLU A 91 18.06 -8.68 -20.52
C GLU A 91 16.99 -7.84 -21.23
N LEU A 92 16.49 -6.81 -20.56
CA LEU A 92 15.45 -5.93 -21.08
C LEU A 92 16.07 -4.77 -21.86
N LYS A 93 15.46 -4.43 -23.00
CA LYS A 93 15.92 -3.35 -23.90
C LYS A 93 15.27 -1.98 -23.66
N GLY A 94 14.41 -1.86 -22.65
CA GLY A 94 13.76 -0.59 -22.30
C GLY A 94 12.61 -0.17 -23.22
N LYS A 95 11.87 -1.14 -23.80
CA LYS A 95 10.63 -0.86 -24.56
C LYS A 95 9.56 -1.90 -24.27
N HIS A 96 8.32 -1.46 -24.22
CA HIS A 96 7.14 -2.31 -24.15
C HIS A 96 6.59 -2.59 -25.56
N ALA A 97 5.98 -3.75 -25.78
CA ALA A 97 5.25 -4.00 -27.02
C ALA A 97 4.00 -3.10 -27.09
N ASP A 98 3.56 -2.70 -28.29
CA ASP A 98 2.31 -1.96 -28.38
C ASP A 98 1.12 -2.87 -28.09
N THR A 99 0.53 -2.68 -26.91
CA THR A 99 -0.66 -3.40 -26.43
C THR A 99 -1.76 -2.43 -25.98
N VAL A 100 -1.72 -1.18 -26.46
CA VAL A 100 -2.65 -0.12 -26.05
C VAL A 100 -4.10 -0.53 -26.33
N ALA A 101 -4.35 -1.15 -27.49
CA ALA A 101 -5.68 -1.64 -27.88
C ALA A 101 -6.15 -2.86 -27.06
N MET A 102 -5.23 -3.54 -26.36
CA MET A 102 -5.53 -4.72 -25.53
C MET A 102 -5.77 -4.36 -24.05
N THR A 103 -5.61 -3.10 -23.66
CA THR A 103 -5.66 -2.67 -22.26
C THR A 103 -7.03 -2.06 -21.97
N ASN A 104 -7.99 -2.88 -21.53
CA ASN A 104 -9.36 -2.47 -21.21
C ASN A 104 -9.74 -2.75 -19.75
N THR A 105 -9.27 -3.86 -19.18
CA THR A 105 -9.47 -4.24 -17.77
C THR A 105 -8.12 -4.40 -17.09
N VAL A 106 -7.77 -3.45 -16.23
CA VAL A 106 -6.49 -3.44 -15.52
C VAL A 106 -6.67 -4.03 -14.13
N PRO A 107 -5.73 -4.84 -13.62
CA PRO A 107 -4.52 -5.34 -14.28
C PRO A 107 -4.73 -6.67 -15.03
N GLN A 108 -5.98 -7.12 -15.16
CA GLN A 108 -6.30 -8.45 -15.71
C GLN A 108 -5.70 -8.67 -17.11
N ASP A 109 -5.78 -7.67 -17.98
CA ASP A 109 -5.23 -7.73 -19.33
C ASP A 109 -3.69 -7.74 -19.32
N CYS A 110 -3.07 -7.03 -18.37
CA CYS A 110 -1.62 -7.03 -18.19
C CYS A 110 -1.12 -8.43 -17.81
N LEU A 111 -1.88 -9.16 -16.98
CA LEU A 111 -1.53 -10.50 -16.49
C LEU A 111 -1.54 -11.57 -17.59
N VAL A 112 -2.18 -11.33 -18.73
CA VAL A 112 -2.11 -12.24 -19.90
C VAL A 112 -0.64 -12.51 -20.27
N CYS A 113 0.18 -11.45 -20.26
CA CYS A 113 1.60 -11.53 -20.58
C CYS A 113 2.48 -11.48 -19.33
N HIS A 114 2.10 -10.75 -18.29
CA HIS A 114 2.93 -10.51 -17.11
C HIS A 114 2.60 -11.40 -15.90
N SER A 115 1.77 -12.43 -16.07
CA SER A 115 1.67 -13.51 -15.06
C SER A 115 3.00 -14.23 -14.91
N LYS A 116 3.23 -14.91 -13.78
CA LYS A 116 4.47 -15.69 -13.54
C LYS A 116 4.84 -16.62 -14.70
N GLN A 117 3.86 -17.31 -15.29
CA GLN A 117 4.09 -18.21 -16.41
C GLN A 117 4.20 -17.44 -17.74
N GLY A 118 3.31 -16.48 -18.00
CA GLY A 118 3.37 -15.63 -19.20
C GLY A 118 4.71 -14.92 -19.33
N ALA A 119 5.12 -14.24 -18.26
CA ALA A 119 6.33 -13.45 -18.15
C ALA A 119 7.57 -14.30 -18.47
N LYS A 120 7.63 -15.52 -17.90
CA LYS A 120 8.70 -16.48 -18.16
C LYS A 120 8.75 -16.92 -19.62
N MET A 121 7.61 -17.11 -20.28
CA MET A 121 7.56 -17.59 -21.66
C MET A 121 8.04 -16.54 -22.67
N ILE A 122 7.71 -15.27 -22.44
CA ILE A 122 8.02 -14.19 -23.39
C ILE A 122 9.26 -13.38 -23.00
N GLY A 123 9.86 -13.65 -21.85
CA GLY A 123 10.98 -12.86 -21.33
C GLY A 123 10.57 -11.46 -20.88
N ALA A 124 9.43 -11.33 -20.21
CA ALA A 124 8.94 -10.07 -19.65
C ALA A 124 9.02 -10.08 -18.12
N PRO A 125 9.04 -8.91 -17.45
CA PRO A 125 8.95 -8.84 -15.99
C PRO A 125 7.61 -9.39 -15.47
N GLU A 126 7.63 -10.04 -14.30
CA GLU A 126 6.40 -10.48 -13.63
C GLU A 126 5.70 -9.28 -12.97
N LEU A 127 4.39 -9.14 -13.18
CA LEU A 127 3.65 -7.93 -12.80
C LEU A 127 3.66 -7.69 -11.30
N GLY A 128 3.38 -8.71 -10.50
CA GLY A 128 3.31 -8.58 -9.04
C GLY A 128 4.64 -8.10 -8.46
N ARG A 129 5.76 -8.70 -8.90
CA ARG A 129 7.10 -8.27 -8.50
C ARG A 129 7.40 -6.85 -8.95
N LEU A 130 7.09 -6.48 -10.18
CA LEU A 130 7.30 -5.12 -10.69
C LEU A 130 6.48 -4.10 -9.90
N MET A 131 5.20 -4.36 -9.64
CA MET A 131 4.34 -3.46 -8.88
C MET A 131 4.86 -3.24 -7.46
N HIS A 132 5.30 -4.30 -6.78
CA HIS A 132 5.92 -4.16 -5.46
C HIS A 132 7.24 -3.36 -5.51
N LEU A 133 8.09 -3.56 -6.52
CA LEU A 133 9.32 -2.79 -6.66
C LEU A 133 9.05 -1.30 -6.94
N THR A 134 8.00 -0.99 -7.69
CA THR A 134 7.65 0.40 -8.02
C THR A 134 6.94 1.12 -6.86
N HIS A 135 6.10 0.43 -6.09
CA HIS A 135 5.25 1.06 -5.07
C HIS A 135 5.70 0.83 -3.62
N LEU A 136 6.53 -0.18 -3.34
CA LEU A 136 6.89 -0.56 -1.97
C LEU A 136 8.40 -0.46 -1.68
N VAL A 137 9.17 0.13 -2.60
CA VAL A 137 10.63 0.35 -2.43
C VAL A 137 10.96 1.83 -2.59
N GLY A 138 11.88 2.35 -1.77
CA GLY A 138 12.33 3.76 -1.78
C GLY A 138 12.07 4.49 -0.45
N GLY A 139 11.29 3.91 0.46
CA GLY A 139 11.05 4.48 1.78
C GLY A 139 10.35 5.84 1.68
N ALA A 140 10.94 6.87 2.30
CA ALA A 140 10.36 8.21 2.37
C ALA A 140 10.25 8.91 1.00
N GLU A 141 11.04 8.48 0.00
CA GLU A 141 10.97 9.04 -1.36
C GLU A 141 9.86 8.38 -2.21
N ASN A 142 9.25 7.30 -1.72
CA ASN A 142 8.19 6.61 -2.46
C ASN A 142 6.83 7.24 -2.15
N GLU A 143 6.21 7.84 -3.17
CA GLU A 143 4.90 8.49 -3.06
C GLU A 143 3.79 7.54 -2.59
N PHE A 144 3.87 6.26 -2.93
CA PHE A 144 2.88 5.29 -2.46
C PHE A 144 3.04 5.00 -0.97
N ILE A 145 4.27 4.86 -0.49
CA ILE A 145 4.53 4.65 0.94
C ILE A 145 4.12 5.88 1.74
N THR A 146 4.46 7.09 1.29
CA THR A 146 4.14 8.32 2.04
C THR A 146 2.67 8.71 1.95
N GLY A 147 2.04 8.52 0.79
CA GLY A 147 0.63 8.87 0.56
C GLY A 147 -0.36 7.82 1.07
N TYR A 148 0.00 6.53 0.98
CA TYR A 148 -0.92 5.41 1.26
C TYR A 148 -0.38 4.41 2.30
N GLN A 149 0.69 4.77 3.01
CA GLN A 149 1.26 3.98 4.11
C GLN A 149 1.68 2.56 3.72
N GLY A 150 1.92 2.31 2.43
CA GLY A 150 2.25 0.97 1.94
C GLY A 150 1.11 -0.05 2.07
N GLN A 151 -0.14 0.40 2.20
CA GLN A 151 -1.27 -0.50 2.44
C GLN A 151 -1.56 -1.39 1.24
N CYS A 152 -1.40 -2.71 1.40
CA CYS A 152 -1.65 -3.70 0.34
C CYS A 152 -3.08 -3.62 -0.20
N VAL A 153 -4.04 -3.23 0.65
CA VAL A 153 -5.46 -3.14 0.31
C VAL A 153 -5.78 -2.03 -0.70
N GLN A 154 -4.82 -1.17 -1.04
CA GLN A 154 -5.00 -0.21 -2.14
C GLN A 154 -5.05 -0.92 -3.50
N CYS A 155 -4.43 -2.09 -3.63
CA CYS A 155 -4.43 -2.91 -4.86
C CYS A 155 -5.13 -4.26 -4.66
N HIS A 156 -5.19 -4.74 -3.42
CA HIS A 156 -5.75 -6.03 -3.09
C HIS A 156 -7.08 -5.92 -2.34
N THR A 157 -7.93 -6.92 -2.52
CA THR A 157 -9.09 -7.15 -1.64
C THR A 157 -8.77 -8.33 -0.74
N LEU A 158 -9.02 -8.19 0.56
CA LEU A 158 -8.92 -9.30 1.52
C LEU A 158 -10.32 -9.85 1.79
N ASN A 159 -10.52 -11.13 1.48
CA ASN A 159 -11.69 -11.86 1.95
C ASN A 159 -11.53 -12.11 3.46
N LYS A 160 -12.39 -11.48 4.27
CA LYS A 160 -12.33 -11.57 5.75
C LYS A 160 -12.71 -12.94 6.30
N GLU A 161 -13.41 -13.75 5.53
CA GLU A 161 -13.84 -15.10 5.94
C GLU A 161 -12.76 -16.14 5.63
N THR A 162 -12.12 -16.04 4.46
CA THR A 162 -11.14 -17.04 3.98
C THR A 162 -9.69 -16.63 4.18
N GLY A 163 -9.42 -15.33 4.36
CA GLY A 163 -8.07 -14.77 4.39
C GLY A 163 -7.42 -14.63 3.00
N GLU A 164 -8.17 -14.90 1.92
CA GLU A 164 -7.66 -14.82 0.56
C GLU A 164 -7.45 -13.37 0.12
N LEU A 165 -6.33 -13.10 -0.54
CA LEU A 165 -6.06 -11.82 -1.21
C LEU A 165 -6.28 -11.98 -2.72
N THR A 166 -7.14 -11.15 -3.28
CA THR A 166 -7.32 -11.01 -4.72
C THR A 166 -6.82 -9.64 -5.18
N ILE A 167 -6.54 -9.48 -6.47
CA ILE A 167 -6.15 -8.18 -7.05
C ILE A 167 -7.41 -7.49 -7.55
N LYS A 168 -7.59 -6.22 -7.17
CA LYS A 168 -8.68 -5.38 -7.65
C LYS A 168 -8.53 -5.11 -9.15
N ASN A 169 -9.64 -4.93 -9.84
CA ASN A 169 -9.65 -4.63 -11.26
C ASN A 169 -10.61 -3.50 -11.59
N GLY A 170 -10.31 -2.77 -12.66
CA GLY A 170 -11.14 -1.67 -13.15
C GLY A 170 -10.98 -1.43 -14.64
N GLU A 171 -11.90 -0.66 -15.20
CA GLU A 171 -11.88 -0.26 -16.59
C GLU A 171 -10.77 0.79 -16.83
N ALA A 172 -9.95 0.53 -17.84
CA ALA A 172 -8.71 1.25 -18.12
C ALA A 172 -8.93 2.60 -18.78
#